data_AF-A0A7N0RAK3-F1
#
_entry.id   AF-A0A7N0RAK3-F1
#
_cell.length_a   1.000
_cell.length_b   1.000
_cell.length_c   1.000
_cell.angle_alpha   90.00
_cell.angle_beta   90.00
_cell.angle_gamma   90.00
#
_symmetry.space_group_name_H-M   'P 1'
#
loop_
_entity.id
_entity.type
_entity.pdbx_description
1 polymer ?
#
loop_
_entity_poly.entity_id
_entity_poly.type
_entity_poly.pdbx_seq_one_letter_code
_entity_poly.pdbx_strand_id
1 'polypeptide(L)'
;MMAHTRLSFLLISLASLLLGPVCIPSAALENPEQVVDEVHRSINETRRNLGYLSCSTGNPIDDCWRCDPDWANNRQRLADCAIGFGKNALGGKNGKFYVVTDSGDDDPVNPKPGTLRHAVIQEEPLWITFARDMVIQLKEELIMNSFKTLDGRGASVHIAGGPCITIQYVTNIIIHGLNIHDCKQGGNAYVRDSPNHYGWRTLSDGDGVSIFGGSHIWVDHNSLSNCRDGLIDAIHGSTAITISNNYMTHHDKVMLLGHSDSYTQDKNMQVTIAFNHFGEGLVQRMPRCRHGYFHVVNNDYTHWEMYAIGGSAAPTINSQGNRFLAPNIRFSKEVTKHEDAPESEWQRWNWRSEGDMLLNGAFFTPSGAGASSSYARASSLSARPSSLVGALTTAAGALTCRKGSRC
;
A
#
# COMPACT_ATOMS: atom_id res chain seq x y z
N MET A 1 -58.06 64.42 -1.82
CA MET A 1 -57.09 64.40 -2.94
C MET A 1 -55.89 65.21 -2.48
N MET A 2 -54.70 64.60 -2.45
CA MET A 2 -53.40 65.09 -1.97
C MET A 2 -52.82 64.21 -0.84
N ALA A 3 -51.56 63.85 -1.10
CA ALA A 3 -50.72 62.91 -0.39
C ALA A 3 -50.13 63.53 0.88
N HIS A 4 -49.87 62.69 1.88
CA HIS A 4 -48.71 62.85 2.76
C HIS A 4 -48.17 61.48 3.16
N THR A 5 -47.05 61.16 2.54
CA THR A 5 -46.09 60.10 2.85
C THR A 5 -45.62 60.20 4.30
N ARG A 6 -45.76 59.12 5.09
CA ARG A 6 -45.01 58.91 6.33
C ARG A 6 -43.82 58.00 6.04
N LEU A 7 -42.64 58.59 6.23
CA LEU A 7 -41.33 57.93 6.22
C LEU A 7 -41.26 56.98 7.44
N SER A 8 -40.96 55.71 7.21
CA SER A 8 -40.55 54.77 8.26
C SER A 8 -39.23 54.16 7.83
N PHE A 9 -38.18 54.50 8.58
CA PHE A 9 -36.83 53.96 8.41
C PHE A 9 -36.85 52.47 8.78
N LEU A 10 -36.62 51.61 7.79
CA LEU A 10 -36.26 50.20 8.02
C LEU A 10 -34.75 50.07 7.81
N LEU A 11 -34.01 49.85 8.88
CA LEU A 11 -32.60 49.48 8.86
C LEU A 11 -32.48 48.08 8.24
N ILE A 12 -32.09 48.02 6.97
CA ILE A 12 -31.66 46.78 6.33
C ILE A 12 -30.17 46.60 6.63
N SER A 13 -29.87 45.67 7.54
CA SER A 13 -28.53 45.14 7.74
C SER A 13 -28.11 44.37 6.48
N LEU A 14 -27.19 44.93 5.71
CA LEU A 14 -26.49 44.21 4.64
C LEU A 14 -25.45 43.28 5.29
N ALA A 15 -25.85 42.04 5.59
CA ALA A 15 -24.89 40.98 5.87
C ALA A 15 -24.40 40.42 4.53
N SER A 16 -23.23 40.89 4.10
CA SER A 16 -22.46 40.32 3.00
C SER A 16 -22.07 38.88 3.35
N LEU A 17 -22.75 37.90 2.76
CA LEU A 17 -22.34 36.50 2.73
C LEU A 17 -21.12 36.36 1.80
N LEU A 18 -19.93 36.64 2.35
CA LEU A 18 -18.68 36.14 1.81
C LEU A 18 -18.64 34.63 2.06
N LEU A 19 -19.11 33.84 1.09
CA LEU A 19 -18.82 32.41 1.00
C LEU A 19 -17.32 32.27 0.67
N GLY A 20 -16.48 32.33 1.71
CA GLY A 20 -15.12 31.81 1.62
C GLY A 20 -15.15 30.30 1.37
N PRO A 21 -14.10 29.74 0.74
CA PRO A 21 -14.02 28.30 0.55
C PRO A 21 -14.10 27.61 1.92
N VAL A 22 -15.04 26.68 2.06
CA VAL A 22 -15.09 25.78 3.20
C VAL A 22 -13.83 24.93 3.13
N CYS A 23 -12.79 25.36 3.83
CA CYS A 23 -11.69 24.49 4.20
C CYS A 23 -12.29 23.40 5.08
N ILE A 24 -12.58 22.24 4.48
CA ILE A 24 -12.73 21.01 5.25
C ILE A 24 -11.38 20.85 5.96
N PRO A 25 -11.32 20.87 7.30
CA PRO A 25 -10.06 20.62 7.98
C PRO A 25 -9.63 19.21 7.59
N SER A 26 -8.45 19.11 6.96
CA SER A 26 -7.73 17.84 6.91
C SER A 26 -7.75 17.30 8.33
N ALA A 27 -8.34 16.12 8.54
CA ALA A 27 -8.28 15.45 9.82
C ALA A 27 -6.81 15.48 10.26
N ALA A 28 -6.54 16.02 11.45
CA ALA A 28 -5.20 16.03 12.01
C ALA A 28 -4.76 14.57 12.09
N LEU A 29 -3.82 14.18 11.22
CA LEU A 29 -3.21 12.86 11.24
C LEU A 29 -2.61 12.64 12.62
N GLU A 30 -3.00 11.55 13.27
CA GLU A 30 -2.52 11.18 14.60
C GLU A 30 -0.99 11.17 14.60
N ASN A 31 -0.40 11.68 15.68
CA ASN A 31 1.05 11.69 15.86
C ASN A 31 1.56 10.24 15.66
N PRO A 32 2.58 9.98 14.81
CA PRO A 32 3.14 8.63 14.64
C PRO A 32 3.51 7.95 15.96
N GLU A 33 3.82 8.71 17.02
CA GLU A 33 4.01 8.19 18.38
C GLU A 33 2.71 7.64 19.02
N GLN A 34 1.56 8.33 18.83
CA GLN A 34 0.25 7.90 19.35
C GLN A 34 -0.33 6.69 18.62
N VAL A 35 -0.17 6.64 17.29
CA VAL A 35 -0.59 5.48 16.48
C VAL A 35 0.08 4.20 16.98
N VAL A 36 1.30 4.33 17.49
CA VAL A 36 2.09 3.20 17.92
C VAL A 36 1.82 2.80 19.36
N ASP A 37 1.61 3.76 20.27
CA ASP A 37 1.12 3.45 21.61
C ASP A 37 -0.22 2.70 21.57
N GLU A 38 -1.10 3.06 20.62
CA GLU A 38 -2.36 2.35 20.40
C GLU A 38 -2.15 0.92 19.85
N VAL A 39 -1.16 0.70 18.98
CA VAL A 39 -0.83 -0.64 18.48
C VAL A 39 -0.19 -1.51 19.55
N HIS A 40 0.70 -0.97 20.39
CA HIS A 40 1.22 -1.72 21.53
C HIS A 40 0.12 -2.14 22.52
N ARG A 41 -0.90 -1.29 22.70
CA ARG A 41 -2.08 -1.60 23.50
C ARG A 41 -2.94 -2.69 22.85
N SER A 42 -3.20 -2.61 21.54
CA SER A 42 -4.02 -3.62 20.83
C SER A 42 -3.33 -4.99 20.74
N ILE A 43 -2.00 -5.03 20.62
CA ILE A 43 -1.20 -6.28 20.67
C ILE A 43 -1.22 -6.91 22.08
N ASN A 44 -1.21 -6.10 23.13
CA ASN A 44 -1.34 -6.59 24.51
C ASN A 44 -2.77 -7.05 24.85
N GLU A 45 -3.79 -6.48 24.21
CA GLU A 45 -5.18 -6.93 24.34
C GLU A 45 -5.46 -8.22 23.53
N THR A 46 -4.87 -8.37 22.33
CA THR A 46 -4.98 -9.62 21.54
C THR A 46 -4.30 -10.81 22.21
N ARG A 47 -3.29 -10.60 23.06
CA ARG A 47 -2.73 -11.65 23.94
C ARG A 47 -3.75 -12.31 24.86
N ARG A 48 -4.86 -11.63 25.20
CA ARG A 48 -5.92 -12.19 26.06
C ARG A 48 -7.03 -12.91 25.30
N ASN A 49 -7.13 -12.75 23.97
CA ASN A 49 -8.22 -13.34 23.16
C ASN A 49 -7.77 -14.28 22.02
N LEU A 50 -6.47 -14.47 21.78
CA LEU A 50 -5.95 -15.31 20.67
C LEU A 50 -5.90 -16.83 20.94
N GLY A 51 -6.55 -17.30 22.00
CA GLY A 51 -6.52 -18.72 22.38
C GLY A 51 -7.23 -19.71 21.45
N TYR A 52 -7.88 -19.26 20.36
CA TYR A 52 -8.79 -20.13 19.59
C TYR A 52 -8.58 -20.19 18.06
N LEU A 53 -7.77 -19.31 17.44
CA LEU A 53 -7.68 -19.22 15.97
C LEU A 53 -6.28 -18.93 15.38
N SER A 54 -5.19 -19.06 16.15
CA SER A 54 -3.84 -18.84 15.59
C SER A 54 -3.44 -19.97 14.63
N CYS A 55 -3.06 -19.63 13.39
CA CYS A 55 -2.43 -20.58 12.47
C CYS A 55 -1.07 -21.06 12.93
N SER A 56 -0.54 -20.49 14.01
CA SER A 56 0.79 -20.78 14.52
C SER A 56 1.86 -20.61 13.43
N THR A 57 1.59 -19.81 12.39
CA THR A 57 2.58 -19.44 11.39
C THR A 57 3.58 -18.46 12.00
N GLY A 58 3.14 -17.71 13.02
CA GLY A 58 3.89 -16.64 13.66
C GLY A 58 3.74 -15.30 12.95
N ASN A 59 3.14 -15.29 11.75
CA ASN A 59 2.79 -14.10 11.00
C ASN A 59 1.42 -13.58 11.51
N PRO A 60 1.38 -12.43 12.20
CA PRO A 60 0.16 -11.94 12.84
C PRO A 60 -0.96 -11.57 11.86
N ILE A 61 -0.62 -11.22 10.61
CA ILE A 61 -1.60 -10.91 9.56
C ILE A 61 -2.33 -12.20 9.17
N ASP A 62 -1.57 -13.22 8.77
CA ASP A 62 -2.12 -14.51 8.36
C ASP A 62 -2.84 -15.20 9.52
N ASP A 63 -2.21 -15.23 10.71
CA ASP A 63 -2.78 -15.86 11.91
C ASP A 63 -4.15 -15.25 12.32
N CYS A 64 -4.47 -14.03 11.86
CA CYS A 64 -5.73 -13.35 12.18
C CYS A 64 -6.94 -13.85 11.37
N TRP A 65 -6.75 -14.30 10.12
CA TRP A 65 -7.87 -14.71 9.24
C TRP A 65 -7.70 -16.07 8.59
N ARG A 66 -6.47 -16.47 8.27
CA ARG A 66 -6.18 -17.58 7.36
C ARG A 66 -6.64 -18.94 7.90
N CYS A 67 -6.69 -19.06 9.22
CA CYS A 67 -7.12 -20.28 9.90
C CYS A 67 -8.60 -20.48 10.03
N ASP A 68 -9.39 -19.48 9.64
CA ASP A 68 -10.82 -19.66 9.50
C ASP A 68 -11.09 -20.63 8.36
N PRO A 69 -11.54 -21.88 8.62
CA PRO A 69 -11.89 -22.80 7.54
C PRO A 69 -13.10 -22.29 6.74
N ASP A 70 -13.82 -21.31 7.28
CA ASP A 70 -14.98 -20.66 6.69
C ASP A 70 -14.65 -19.25 6.16
N TRP A 71 -13.37 -18.95 5.89
CA TRP A 71 -12.92 -17.68 5.30
C TRP A 71 -13.72 -17.28 4.06
N ALA A 72 -14.23 -18.27 3.30
CA ALA A 72 -15.00 -18.04 2.08
C ALA A 72 -16.36 -17.39 2.35
N ASN A 73 -16.97 -17.66 3.50
CA ASN A 73 -18.20 -17.00 3.97
C ASN A 73 -17.87 -15.76 4.82
N ASN A 74 -16.71 -15.75 5.48
CA ASN A 74 -16.22 -14.64 6.31
C ASN A 74 -15.19 -13.75 5.60
N ARG A 75 -15.29 -13.58 4.27
CA ARG A 75 -14.23 -12.93 3.47
C ARG A 75 -13.82 -11.57 4.00
N GLN A 76 -14.81 -10.76 4.41
CA GLN A 76 -14.59 -9.38 4.86
C GLN A 76 -13.83 -9.28 6.19
N ARG A 77 -13.72 -10.38 6.95
CA ARG A 77 -12.90 -10.45 8.17
C ARG A 77 -11.43 -10.13 7.90
N LEU A 78 -10.94 -10.38 6.68
CA LEU A 78 -9.59 -10.00 6.26
C LEU A 78 -9.27 -8.53 6.58
N ALA A 79 -10.24 -7.61 6.39
CA ALA A 79 -10.02 -6.19 6.62
C ALA A 79 -9.75 -5.81 8.09
N ASP A 80 -9.96 -6.72 9.04
CA ASP A 80 -9.61 -6.53 10.45
C ASP A 80 -8.18 -6.96 10.80
N CYS A 81 -7.45 -7.52 9.82
CA CYS A 81 -6.14 -8.14 10.04
C CYS A 81 -4.97 -7.30 9.54
N ALA A 82 -5.24 -6.15 8.93
CA ALA A 82 -4.20 -5.20 8.56
C ALA A 82 -3.47 -4.70 9.81
N ILE A 83 -2.15 -4.58 9.69
CA ILE A 83 -1.28 -4.00 10.72
C ILE A 83 -0.57 -2.77 10.15
N GLY A 84 0.28 -2.14 10.94
CA GLY A 84 1.14 -1.08 10.44
C GLY A 84 0.40 0.25 10.26
N PHE A 85 0.96 1.14 9.44
CA PHE A 85 0.33 2.41 9.13
C PHE A 85 -0.96 2.26 8.29
N GLY A 86 -1.08 1.19 7.51
CA GLY A 86 -2.29 0.81 6.77
C GLY A 86 -3.33 0.04 7.59
N LYS A 87 -3.19 -0.10 8.92
CA LYS A 87 -4.12 -0.87 9.78
C LYS A 87 -5.59 -0.48 9.64
N ASN A 88 -5.86 0.77 9.25
CA ASN A 88 -7.20 1.32 9.10
C ASN A 88 -7.73 1.24 7.65
N ALA A 89 -7.06 0.54 6.74
CA ALA A 89 -7.56 0.32 5.38
C ALA A 89 -8.79 -0.60 5.40
N LEU A 90 -9.99 -0.02 5.40
CA LEU A 90 -11.24 -0.79 5.49
C LEU A 90 -11.59 -1.52 4.19
N GLY A 91 -11.07 -1.05 3.05
CA GLY A 91 -11.46 -1.54 1.74
C GLY A 91 -12.97 -1.43 1.53
N GLY A 92 -13.57 -2.48 0.97
CA GLY A 92 -15.01 -2.62 0.79
C GLY A 92 -15.76 -3.28 1.96
N LYS A 93 -15.19 -3.31 3.17
CA LYS A 93 -15.83 -3.93 4.35
C LYS A 93 -17.21 -3.31 4.61
N ASN A 94 -18.17 -4.14 5.03
CA ASN A 94 -19.60 -3.82 5.21
C ASN A 94 -20.33 -3.46 3.90
N GLY A 95 -19.61 -3.40 2.79
CA GLY A 95 -20.15 -3.26 1.45
C GLY A 95 -20.75 -4.56 0.91
N LYS A 96 -21.44 -4.45 -0.22
CA LYS A 96 -21.96 -5.62 -0.94
C LYS A 96 -20.82 -6.36 -1.63
N PHE A 97 -21.02 -7.66 -1.83
CA PHE A 97 -20.16 -8.41 -2.73
C PHE A 97 -20.46 -8.04 -4.18
N TYR A 98 -19.40 -7.81 -4.95
CA TYR A 98 -19.44 -7.75 -6.40
C TYR A 98 -18.64 -8.92 -6.95
N VAL A 99 -19.23 -9.72 -7.84
CA VAL A 99 -18.53 -10.85 -8.46
C VAL A 99 -18.20 -10.49 -9.89
N VAL A 100 -16.91 -10.40 -10.20
CA VAL A 100 -16.41 -10.27 -11.57
C VAL A 100 -16.64 -11.59 -12.29
N THR A 101 -17.45 -11.54 -13.34
CA THR A 101 -17.86 -12.68 -14.16
C THR A 101 -17.32 -12.59 -15.58
N ASP A 102 -16.88 -11.40 -15.99
CA ASP A 102 -16.34 -11.11 -17.31
C ASP A 102 -14.93 -10.50 -17.19
N SER A 103 -13.96 -11.18 -17.81
CA SER A 103 -12.56 -10.74 -17.89
C SER A 103 -12.26 -9.99 -19.20
N GLY A 104 -13.21 -9.94 -20.14
CA GLY A 104 -13.08 -9.24 -21.42
C GLY A 104 -13.76 -7.88 -21.43
N ASP A 105 -13.75 -7.27 -22.63
CA ASP A 105 -14.53 -6.07 -22.96
C ASP A 105 -14.27 -4.83 -22.08
N ASP A 106 -12.98 -4.59 -21.82
CA ASP A 106 -12.52 -3.40 -21.11
C ASP A 106 -12.73 -2.15 -21.99
N ASP A 107 -13.92 -1.55 -21.93
CA ASP A 107 -14.18 -0.18 -22.37
C ASP A 107 -13.83 0.77 -21.20
N PRO A 108 -12.77 1.58 -21.31
CA PRO A 108 -12.32 2.49 -20.26
C PRO A 108 -13.35 3.54 -19.85
N VAL A 109 -14.31 3.86 -20.73
CA VAL A 109 -15.33 4.88 -20.50
C VAL A 109 -16.69 4.27 -20.17
N ASN A 110 -17.07 3.13 -20.77
CA ASN A 110 -18.38 2.52 -20.57
C ASN A 110 -18.28 1.05 -20.15
N PRO A 111 -17.68 0.74 -19.00
CA PRO A 111 -17.48 -0.64 -18.57
C PRO A 111 -18.83 -1.32 -18.30
N LYS A 112 -18.97 -2.57 -18.74
CA LYS A 112 -20.21 -3.33 -18.55
C LYS A 112 -20.31 -3.91 -17.13
N PRO A 113 -21.52 -4.00 -16.54
CA PRO A 113 -21.73 -4.81 -15.34
C PRO A 113 -21.21 -6.24 -15.52
N GLY A 114 -20.54 -6.78 -14.51
CA GLY A 114 -19.82 -8.05 -14.53
C GLY A 114 -18.30 -7.91 -14.73
N THR A 115 -17.81 -6.75 -15.21
CA THR A 115 -16.38 -6.49 -15.39
C THR A 115 -15.72 -5.92 -14.13
N LEU A 116 -14.40 -6.09 -14.02
CA LEU A 116 -13.61 -5.49 -12.94
C LEU A 116 -13.69 -3.95 -12.95
N ARG A 117 -13.57 -3.32 -14.13
CA ARG A 117 -13.64 -1.86 -14.25
C ARG A 117 -14.96 -1.31 -13.78
N HIS A 118 -16.08 -1.95 -14.14
CA HIS A 118 -17.38 -1.52 -13.62
C HIS A 118 -17.43 -1.63 -12.10
N ALA A 119 -16.89 -2.70 -11.51
CA ALA A 119 -16.91 -2.90 -10.06
C ALA A 119 -16.16 -1.78 -9.31
N VAL A 120 -14.95 -1.45 -9.74
CA VAL A 120 -14.07 -0.56 -8.96
C VAL A 120 -14.47 0.91 -8.99
N ILE A 121 -15.27 1.34 -9.97
CA ILE A 121 -15.70 2.73 -10.08
C ILE A 121 -16.97 3.03 -9.28
N GLN A 122 -17.68 2.03 -8.75
CA GLN A 122 -18.96 2.29 -8.05
C GLN A 122 -18.78 3.19 -6.83
N GLU A 123 -19.82 3.95 -6.48
CA GLU A 123 -19.78 4.89 -5.34
C GLU A 123 -19.81 4.16 -4.00
N GLU A 124 -20.58 3.09 -3.90
CA GLU A 124 -20.71 2.32 -2.66
C GLU A 124 -19.45 1.50 -2.33
N PRO A 125 -19.22 1.18 -1.05
CA PRO A 125 -18.21 0.20 -0.68
C PRO A 125 -18.48 -1.17 -1.32
N LEU A 126 -17.48 -1.77 -1.95
CA LEU A 126 -17.62 -3.08 -2.60
C LEU A 126 -16.47 -4.03 -2.25
N TRP A 127 -16.85 -5.24 -1.85
CA TRP A 127 -15.95 -6.37 -1.74
C TRP A 127 -15.97 -7.16 -3.05
N ILE A 128 -14.96 -6.95 -3.88
CA ILE A 128 -14.90 -7.45 -5.26
C ILE A 128 -14.18 -8.80 -5.26
N THR A 129 -14.86 -9.82 -5.77
CA THR A 129 -14.36 -11.21 -5.89
C THR A 129 -14.47 -11.68 -7.34
N PHE A 130 -13.89 -12.84 -7.65
CA PHE A 130 -13.81 -13.36 -9.01
C PHE A 130 -14.52 -14.70 -9.10
N ALA A 131 -15.36 -14.88 -10.14
CA ALA A 131 -16.18 -16.09 -10.30
C ALA A 131 -15.37 -17.35 -10.63
N ARG A 132 -14.20 -17.17 -11.25
CA ARG A 132 -13.30 -18.22 -11.76
C ARG A 132 -11.92 -17.62 -11.97
N ASP A 133 -10.96 -18.48 -12.31
CA ASP A 133 -9.64 -18.07 -12.78
C ASP A 133 -9.79 -17.17 -14.01
N MET A 134 -9.04 -16.06 -14.04
CA MET A 134 -9.17 -15.04 -15.07
C MET A 134 -7.82 -14.38 -15.35
N VAL A 135 -7.58 -14.08 -16.63
CA VAL A 135 -6.56 -13.12 -17.07
C VAL A 135 -7.29 -11.90 -17.58
N ILE A 136 -7.06 -10.76 -16.92
CA ILE A 136 -7.67 -9.48 -17.22
C ILE A 136 -6.59 -8.60 -17.84
N GLN A 137 -6.69 -8.41 -19.16
CA GLN A 137 -5.84 -7.47 -19.88
C GLN A 137 -6.62 -6.17 -20.06
N LEU A 138 -6.26 -5.17 -19.28
CA LEU A 138 -6.86 -3.85 -19.34
C LEU A 138 -6.35 -3.11 -20.60
N LYS A 139 -7.18 -2.24 -21.17
CA LYS A 139 -6.79 -1.33 -22.26
C LYS A 139 -6.17 -0.05 -21.71
N GLU A 140 -6.64 0.39 -20.54
CA GLU A 140 -6.22 1.60 -19.85
C GLU A 140 -6.06 1.36 -18.35
N GLU A 141 -5.39 2.28 -17.64
CA GLU A 141 -5.22 2.19 -16.18
C GLU A 141 -6.56 1.88 -15.48
N LEU A 142 -6.55 0.94 -14.53
CA LEU A 142 -7.71 0.64 -13.69
C LEU A 142 -7.77 1.67 -12.56
N ILE A 143 -8.36 2.82 -12.87
CA ILE A 143 -8.68 3.86 -11.91
C ILE A 143 -9.93 3.44 -11.13
N MET A 144 -9.92 3.67 -9.82
CA MET A 144 -10.97 3.22 -8.91
C MET A 144 -11.42 4.31 -7.94
N ASN A 145 -12.63 4.12 -7.41
CA ASN A 145 -13.18 4.94 -6.35
C ASN A 145 -12.76 4.41 -4.96
N SER A 146 -12.99 5.18 -3.90
CA SER A 146 -12.70 4.79 -2.51
C SER A 146 -13.51 3.56 -2.05
N PHE A 147 -13.08 2.94 -0.95
CA PHE A 147 -13.78 1.82 -0.29
C PHE A 147 -13.94 0.58 -1.18
N LYS A 148 -12.83 0.10 -1.74
CA LYS A 148 -12.80 -1.08 -2.60
C LYS A 148 -11.85 -2.14 -2.05
N THR A 149 -12.28 -3.39 -2.06
CA THR A 149 -11.39 -4.53 -1.87
C THR A 149 -11.36 -5.35 -3.15
N LEU A 150 -10.19 -5.57 -3.72
CA LEU A 150 -9.97 -6.63 -4.70
C LEU A 150 -9.49 -7.87 -3.94
N ASP A 151 -10.30 -8.94 -3.96
CA ASP A 151 -10.02 -10.19 -3.23
C ASP A 151 -9.94 -11.36 -4.22
N GLY A 152 -8.70 -11.72 -4.57
CA GLY A 152 -8.39 -12.84 -5.47
C GLY A 152 -8.58 -14.23 -4.85
N ARG A 153 -8.83 -14.35 -3.53
CA ARG A 153 -8.90 -15.67 -2.89
C ARG A 153 -9.99 -16.53 -3.51
N GLY A 154 -9.65 -17.78 -3.85
CA GLY A 154 -10.56 -18.74 -4.48
C GLY A 154 -10.52 -18.77 -6.00
N ALA A 155 -9.69 -17.94 -6.63
CA ALA A 155 -9.43 -17.95 -8.07
C ALA A 155 -7.98 -17.53 -8.35
N SER A 156 -7.38 -18.02 -9.44
CA SER A 156 -6.13 -17.48 -9.97
C SER A 156 -6.44 -16.29 -10.87
N VAL A 157 -6.23 -15.09 -10.35
CA VAL A 157 -6.55 -13.84 -11.04
C VAL A 157 -5.27 -13.13 -11.45
N HIS A 158 -5.14 -12.85 -12.74
CA HIS A 158 -4.01 -12.15 -13.32
C HIS A 158 -4.48 -10.80 -13.88
N ILE A 159 -3.84 -9.71 -13.47
CA ILE A 159 -3.93 -8.41 -14.14
C ILE A 159 -2.62 -8.23 -14.89
N ALA A 160 -2.65 -8.41 -16.21
CA ALA A 160 -1.42 -8.56 -16.98
C ALA A 160 -1.53 -8.19 -18.46
N GLY A 161 -0.38 -7.86 -19.06
CA GLY A 161 -0.23 -7.63 -20.50
C GLY A 161 -0.81 -6.30 -21.02
N GLY A 162 -1.28 -5.44 -20.13
CA GLY A 162 -1.78 -4.09 -20.41
C GLY A 162 -1.45 -3.16 -19.25
N PRO A 163 -2.06 -1.98 -19.17
CA PRO A 163 -1.99 -1.13 -17.97
C PRO A 163 -2.57 -1.85 -16.75
N CYS A 164 -2.19 -1.41 -15.56
CA CYS A 164 -2.57 -2.08 -14.32
C CYS A 164 -3.29 -1.11 -13.36
N ILE A 165 -3.03 -1.20 -12.05
CA ILE A 165 -3.86 -0.58 -11.02
C ILE A 165 -3.40 0.86 -10.72
N THR A 166 -4.34 1.81 -10.70
CA THR A 166 -4.06 3.19 -10.31
C THR A 166 -5.04 3.65 -9.21
N ILE A 167 -4.51 3.87 -8.01
CA ILE A 167 -5.23 4.36 -6.83
C ILE A 167 -4.93 5.85 -6.71
N GLN A 168 -5.78 6.69 -7.29
CA GLN A 168 -5.54 8.13 -7.38
C GLN A 168 -6.54 8.93 -6.55
N TYR A 169 -6.04 9.71 -5.59
CA TYR A 169 -6.82 10.61 -4.72
C TYR A 169 -8.02 9.96 -4.02
N VAL A 170 -7.88 8.68 -3.69
CA VAL A 170 -8.92 7.88 -3.01
C VAL A 170 -8.36 7.24 -1.75
N THR A 171 -9.27 6.74 -0.92
CA THR A 171 -8.93 6.15 0.38
C THR A 171 -9.61 4.81 0.61
N ASN A 172 -9.11 4.05 1.59
CA ASN A 172 -9.68 2.78 2.02
C ASN A 172 -9.71 1.74 0.89
N ILE A 173 -8.53 1.33 0.44
CA ILE A 173 -8.36 0.33 -0.62
C ILE A 173 -7.59 -0.88 -0.08
N ILE A 174 -8.07 -2.08 -0.41
CA ILE A 174 -7.35 -3.33 -0.17
C ILE A 174 -7.14 -4.03 -1.51
N ILE A 175 -5.89 -4.34 -1.84
CA ILE A 175 -5.51 -5.14 -3.01
C ILE A 175 -4.92 -6.45 -2.49
N HIS A 176 -5.67 -7.55 -2.64
CA HIS A 176 -5.33 -8.82 -2.00
C HIS A 176 -5.43 -10.03 -2.92
N GLY A 177 -4.38 -10.86 -2.93
CA GLY A 177 -4.43 -12.18 -3.56
C GLY A 177 -4.33 -12.18 -5.08
N LEU A 178 -3.75 -11.15 -5.70
CA LEU A 178 -3.68 -11.02 -7.17
C LEU A 178 -2.29 -11.35 -7.72
N ASN A 179 -2.25 -11.85 -8.96
CA ASN A 179 -1.02 -11.88 -9.76
C ASN A 179 -0.99 -10.64 -10.65
N ILE A 180 0.00 -9.77 -10.48
CA ILE A 180 0.11 -8.48 -11.19
C ILE A 180 1.44 -8.48 -11.94
N HIS A 181 1.42 -8.59 -13.26
CA HIS A 181 2.66 -8.76 -14.01
C HIS A 181 2.56 -8.31 -15.46
N ASP A 182 3.72 -8.10 -16.09
CA ASP A 182 3.79 -7.67 -17.48
C ASP A 182 3.03 -6.36 -17.76
N CYS A 183 2.89 -5.50 -16.74
CA CYS A 183 2.18 -4.22 -16.87
C CYS A 183 2.86 -3.34 -17.92
N LYS A 184 2.04 -2.67 -18.73
CA LYS A 184 2.44 -1.82 -19.85
C LYS A 184 1.89 -0.41 -19.67
N GLN A 185 2.43 0.54 -20.43
CA GLN A 185 1.88 1.89 -20.49
C GLN A 185 0.50 1.85 -21.16
N GLY A 186 -0.42 2.65 -20.64
CA GLY A 186 -1.68 3.02 -21.26
C GLY A 186 -1.76 4.53 -21.38
N GLY A 187 -2.82 5.05 -21.98
CA GLY A 187 -3.15 6.46 -21.96
C GLY A 187 -3.39 7.03 -23.33
N ASN A 188 -3.49 8.36 -23.37
CA ASN A 188 -4.06 9.12 -24.49
C ASN A 188 -5.49 8.66 -24.79
N ALA A 189 -6.26 8.46 -23.72
CA ALA A 189 -7.64 8.00 -23.75
C ALA A 189 -8.46 8.65 -22.64
N TYR A 190 -9.78 8.65 -22.82
CA TYR A 190 -10.69 8.94 -21.72
C TYR A 190 -10.85 7.71 -20.85
N VAL A 191 -10.76 7.89 -19.53
CA VAL A 191 -10.90 6.81 -18.55
C VAL A 191 -11.86 7.23 -17.46
N ARG A 192 -12.81 6.34 -17.15
CA ARG A 192 -13.81 6.51 -16.09
C ARG A 192 -13.23 6.13 -14.73
N ASP A 193 -13.45 6.99 -13.73
CA ASP A 193 -13.03 6.80 -12.34
C ASP A 193 -14.22 6.69 -11.36
N SER A 194 -15.42 7.11 -11.78
CA SER A 194 -16.68 6.99 -11.03
C SER A 194 -17.89 6.85 -11.97
N PRO A 195 -19.10 6.56 -11.48
CA PRO A 195 -20.27 6.41 -12.35
C PRO A 195 -20.60 7.71 -13.11
N ASN A 196 -20.22 8.85 -12.55
CA ASN A 196 -20.59 10.18 -13.04
C ASN A 196 -19.43 11.00 -13.61
N HIS A 197 -18.19 10.50 -13.55
CA HIS A 197 -17.01 11.21 -14.03
C HIS A 197 -16.06 10.30 -14.82
N TYR A 198 -15.48 10.87 -15.88
CA TYR A 198 -14.35 10.32 -16.61
C TYR A 198 -13.48 11.48 -17.11
N GLY A 199 -12.18 11.25 -17.23
CA GLY A 199 -11.21 12.28 -17.59
C GLY A 199 -10.22 11.80 -18.64
N TRP A 200 -9.57 12.76 -19.32
CA TRP A 200 -8.47 12.43 -20.23
C TRP A 200 -7.23 12.00 -19.44
N ARG A 201 -6.67 10.84 -19.79
CA ARG A 201 -5.43 10.30 -19.22
C ARG A 201 -4.31 10.40 -20.23
N THR A 202 -3.19 10.95 -19.79
CA THR A 202 -1.92 10.90 -20.52
C THR A 202 -1.26 9.53 -20.37
N LEU A 203 -0.10 9.35 -20.99
CA LEU A 203 0.68 8.13 -20.85
C LEU A 203 0.97 7.82 -19.37
N SER A 204 0.63 6.61 -18.94
CA SER A 204 1.03 6.05 -17.66
C SER A 204 2.42 5.43 -17.75
N ASP A 205 3.07 5.25 -16.61
CA ASP A 205 4.42 4.68 -16.54
C ASP A 205 4.42 3.15 -16.77
N GLY A 206 3.30 2.50 -16.48
CA GLY A 206 3.12 1.05 -16.59
C GLY A 206 3.56 0.30 -15.33
N ASP A 207 3.31 0.89 -14.18
CA ASP A 207 3.49 0.28 -12.86
C ASP A 207 2.48 -0.84 -12.60
N GLY A 208 2.81 -1.75 -11.69
CA GLY A 208 1.86 -2.75 -11.18
C GLY A 208 0.72 -2.13 -10.37
N VAL A 209 1.08 -1.43 -9.31
CA VAL A 209 0.17 -0.70 -8.42
C VAL A 209 0.71 0.71 -8.21
N SER A 210 0.06 1.70 -8.81
CA SER A 210 0.39 3.12 -8.64
C SER A 210 -0.55 3.77 -7.61
N ILE A 211 0.00 4.37 -6.56
CA ILE A 211 -0.71 5.05 -5.48
C ILE A 211 -0.36 6.53 -5.53
N PHE A 212 -1.33 7.35 -5.90
CA PHE A 212 -1.15 8.77 -6.14
C PHE A 212 -2.04 9.59 -5.21
N GLY A 213 -1.46 10.24 -4.20
CA GLY A 213 -2.21 11.00 -3.19
C GLY A 213 -3.29 10.18 -2.45
N GLY A 214 -3.08 8.87 -2.29
CA GLY A 214 -4.02 7.96 -1.64
C GLY A 214 -3.72 7.74 -0.16
N SER A 215 -4.72 7.34 0.63
CA SER A 215 -4.54 7.05 2.06
C SER A 215 -5.33 5.84 2.55
N HIS A 216 -4.86 5.20 3.63
CA HIS A 216 -5.47 3.98 4.18
C HIS A 216 -5.54 2.87 3.13
N ILE A 217 -4.36 2.42 2.70
CA ILE A 217 -4.20 1.45 1.62
C ILE A 217 -3.45 0.23 2.13
N TRP A 218 -3.91 -0.95 1.71
CA TRP A 218 -3.26 -2.22 2.04
C TRP A 218 -3.05 -3.07 0.79
N VAL A 219 -1.79 -3.34 0.46
CA VAL A 219 -1.39 -4.22 -0.64
C VAL A 219 -0.82 -5.49 -0.05
N ASP A 220 -1.60 -6.58 -0.11
CA ASP A 220 -1.37 -7.80 0.66
C ASP A 220 -1.41 -9.07 -0.20
N HIS A 221 -0.49 -10.02 0.00
CA HIS A 221 -0.56 -11.33 -0.68
C HIS A 221 -0.68 -11.22 -2.21
N ASN A 222 0.03 -10.30 -2.85
CA ASN A 222 0.09 -10.23 -4.30
C ASN A 222 1.41 -10.80 -4.81
N SER A 223 1.38 -11.42 -5.98
CA SER A 223 2.57 -11.84 -6.71
C SER A 223 2.84 -10.81 -7.80
N LEU A 224 3.95 -10.07 -7.71
CA LEU A 224 4.27 -8.97 -8.63
C LEU A 224 5.58 -9.22 -9.40
N SER A 225 5.59 -8.98 -10.72
CA SER A 225 6.81 -9.14 -11.52
C SER A 225 6.74 -8.41 -12.88
N ASN A 226 7.90 -8.20 -13.51
CA ASN A 226 8.04 -7.82 -14.92
C ASN A 226 7.16 -6.65 -15.42
N CYS A 227 6.86 -5.66 -14.58
CA CYS A 227 6.16 -4.45 -15.00
C CYS A 227 7.06 -3.53 -15.83
N ARG A 228 6.50 -2.52 -16.49
CA ARG A 228 7.26 -1.64 -17.39
C ARG A 228 8.15 -0.66 -16.63
N ASP A 229 7.65 -0.05 -15.57
CA ASP A 229 8.44 0.84 -14.71
C ASP A 229 8.59 0.28 -13.29
N GLY A 230 7.65 0.52 -12.36
CA GLY A 230 7.68 0.00 -10.99
C GLY A 230 6.73 -1.17 -10.70
N LEU A 231 6.93 -1.92 -9.60
CA LEU A 231 5.90 -2.86 -9.12
C LEU A 231 4.88 -2.16 -8.23
N ILE A 232 5.34 -1.40 -7.24
CA ILE A 232 4.48 -0.62 -6.33
C ILE A 232 5.07 0.76 -6.11
N ASP A 233 4.36 1.79 -6.57
CA ASP A 233 4.78 3.17 -6.41
C ASP A 233 3.77 3.94 -5.56
N ALA A 234 4.24 4.72 -4.59
CA ALA A 234 3.41 5.58 -3.75
C ALA A 234 4.00 6.98 -3.69
N ILE A 235 3.26 7.97 -4.17
CA ILE A 235 3.76 9.33 -4.42
C ILE A 235 2.70 10.39 -4.09
N HIS A 236 3.06 11.67 -4.19
CA HIS A 236 2.13 12.81 -4.08
C HIS A 236 1.37 12.89 -2.74
N GLY A 237 2.08 12.72 -1.62
CA GLY A 237 1.50 12.83 -0.28
C GLY A 237 0.73 11.60 0.16
N SER A 238 0.88 10.47 -0.54
CA SER A 238 0.27 9.20 -0.13
C SER A 238 0.77 8.79 1.26
N THR A 239 -0.12 8.25 2.10
CA THR A 239 0.23 7.91 3.50
C THR A 239 -0.70 6.86 4.09
N ALA A 240 -0.42 6.38 5.31
CA ALA A 240 -1.18 5.31 5.95
C ALA A 240 -1.27 4.04 5.08
N ILE A 241 -0.10 3.54 4.67
CA ILE A 241 0.02 2.39 3.75
C ILE A 241 0.68 1.21 4.47
N THR A 242 0.17 0.00 4.22
CA THR A 242 0.86 -1.26 4.53
C THR A 242 1.03 -2.07 3.26
N ILE A 243 2.25 -2.57 3.03
CA ILE A 243 2.60 -3.48 1.95
C ILE A 243 3.10 -4.76 2.60
N SER A 244 2.32 -5.83 2.54
CA SER A 244 2.62 -7.06 3.28
C SER A 244 2.43 -8.36 2.53
N ASN A 245 3.14 -9.40 2.95
CA ASN A 245 2.97 -10.76 2.42
C ASN A 245 3.06 -10.88 0.89
N ASN A 246 3.64 -9.90 0.19
CA ASN A 246 3.76 -9.94 -1.27
C ASN A 246 5.00 -10.73 -1.67
N TYR A 247 4.93 -11.37 -2.83
CA TYR A 247 6.07 -12.01 -3.48
C TYR A 247 6.46 -11.22 -4.72
N MET A 248 7.69 -10.72 -4.76
CA MET A 248 8.18 -9.86 -5.83
C MET A 248 9.38 -10.50 -6.50
N THR A 249 9.39 -10.58 -7.83
CA THR A 249 10.48 -11.19 -8.59
C THR A 249 10.68 -10.51 -9.95
N HIS A 250 11.82 -10.78 -10.60
CA HIS A 250 12.10 -10.46 -12.00
C HIS A 250 11.76 -9.01 -12.37
N HIS A 251 12.40 -8.04 -11.69
CA HIS A 251 12.10 -6.63 -11.90
C HIS A 251 13.23 -5.70 -11.43
N ASP A 252 13.44 -4.59 -12.14
CA ASP A 252 14.50 -3.64 -11.82
C ASP A 252 14.08 -2.70 -10.66
N LYS A 253 13.04 -1.89 -10.89
CA LYS A 253 12.62 -0.82 -9.99
C LYS A 253 11.47 -1.27 -9.09
N VAL A 254 11.75 -2.01 -8.03
CA VAL A 254 10.69 -2.72 -7.28
C VAL A 254 9.63 -1.79 -6.66
N MET A 255 10.05 -0.85 -5.82
CA MET A 255 9.13 -0.04 -5.03
C MET A 255 9.66 1.38 -4.81
N LEU A 256 8.96 2.39 -5.32
CA LEU A 256 9.29 3.80 -5.11
C LEU A 256 8.30 4.46 -4.15
N LEU A 257 8.81 5.00 -3.05
CA LEU A 257 8.01 5.69 -2.03
C LEU A 257 8.47 7.16 -1.94
N GLY A 258 7.74 8.03 -2.63
CA GLY A 258 8.05 9.43 -2.86
C GLY A 258 8.84 9.63 -4.17
N HIS A 259 8.39 10.53 -5.04
CA HIS A 259 8.89 10.64 -6.43
C HIS A 259 9.99 11.68 -6.63
N SER A 260 10.00 12.74 -5.80
CA SER A 260 10.85 13.91 -6.01
C SER A 260 11.45 14.43 -4.72
N ASP A 261 12.73 14.76 -4.76
CA ASP A 261 13.48 15.34 -3.65
C ASP A 261 12.94 16.73 -3.25
N SER A 262 12.28 17.44 -4.18
CA SER A 262 11.67 18.75 -3.93
C SER A 262 10.21 18.69 -3.46
N TYR A 263 9.57 17.52 -3.49
CA TYR A 263 8.16 17.37 -3.14
C TYR A 263 7.96 17.15 -1.64
N THR A 264 8.04 18.23 -0.86
CA THR A 264 8.07 18.16 0.61
C THR A 264 6.76 17.71 1.27
N GLN A 265 5.65 17.60 0.54
CA GLN A 265 4.41 17.02 1.09
C GLN A 265 4.59 15.53 1.43
N ASP A 266 5.55 14.83 0.79
CA ASP A 266 5.87 13.43 1.09
C ASP A 266 6.50 13.25 2.50
N LYS A 267 6.82 14.32 3.23
CA LYS A 267 7.23 14.23 4.65
C LYS A 267 6.17 13.60 5.56
N ASN A 268 4.90 13.68 5.15
CA ASN A 268 3.79 13.06 5.89
C ASN A 268 3.54 11.60 5.49
N MET A 269 4.29 11.06 4.52
CA MET A 269 4.17 9.68 4.09
C MET A 269 4.60 8.73 5.20
N GLN A 270 3.76 7.74 5.48
CA GLN A 270 4.02 6.68 6.45
C GLN A 270 3.68 5.33 5.82
N VAL A 271 4.67 4.45 5.72
CA VAL A 271 4.52 3.14 5.07
C VAL A 271 5.13 2.03 5.92
N THR A 272 4.38 0.95 6.13
CA THR A 272 4.87 -0.31 6.71
C THR A 272 5.10 -1.31 5.59
N ILE A 273 6.32 -1.84 5.49
CA ILE A 273 6.72 -2.90 4.56
C ILE A 273 7.03 -4.13 5.40
N ALA A 274 6.16 -5.14 5.40
CA ALA A 274 6.25 -6.26 6.33
C ALA A 274 6.00 -7.63 5.71
N PHE A 275 6.79 -8.64 6.08
CA PHE A 275 6.57 -10.03 5.66
C PHE A 275 6.57 -10.27 4.13
N ASN A 276 7.11 -9.35 3.35
CA ASN A 276 7.27 -9.57 1.92
C ASN A 276 8.47 -10.48 1.67
N HIS A 277 8.41 -11.24 0.58
CA HIS A 277 9.55 -11.97 0.04
C HIS A 277 10.03 -11.27 -1.23
N PHE A 278 11.20 -10.65 -1.12
CA PHE A 278 11.95 -10.09 -2.24
C PHE A 278 12.82 -11.21 -2.85
N GLY A 279 12.26 -11.80 -3.91
CA GLY A 279 12.73 -13.01 -4.56
C GLY A 279 13.76 -12.76 -5.66
N GLU A 280 13.94 -13.77 -6.51
CA GLU A 280 14.95 -13.76 -7.58
C GLU A 280 14.72 -12.69 -8.66
N GLY A 281 15.81 -12.31 -9.34
CA GLY A 281 15.77 -11.37 -10.47
C GLY A 281 15.40 -9.94 -10.12
N LEU A 282 15.49 -9.55 -8.84
CA LEU A 282 15.30 -8.17 -8.40
C LEU A 282 16.61 -7.38 -8.46
N VAL A 283 16.57 -6.14 -8.95
CA VAL A 283 17.77 -5.29 -9.05
C VAL A 283 17.89 -4.36 -7.85
N GLN A 284 16.85 -3.55 -7.57
CA GLN A 284 16.92 -2.45 -6.60
C GLN A 284 15.54 -1.98 -6.08
N ARG A 285 15.55 -0.99 -5.17
CA ARG A 285 14.38 -0.27 -4.64
C ARG A 285 13.42 -1.14 -3.84
N MET A 286 13.90 -1.80 -2.80
CA MET A 286 13.11 -2.66 -1.92
C MET A 286 13.13 -2.16 -0.46
N PRO A 287 12.63 -0.95 -0.13
CA PRO A 287 12.13 0.12 -1.01
C PRO A 287 13.21 1.15 -1.39
N ARG A 288 12.88 2.08 -2.31
CA ARG A 288 13.55 3.39 -2.43
C ARG A 288 12.65 4.49 -1.88
N CYS A 289 13.12 5.21 -0.87
CA CYS A 289 12.31 6.13 -0.08
C CYS A 289 12.73 7.60 -0.20
N ARG A 290 11.79 8.52 0.00
CA ARG A 290 12.05 9.96 0.15
C ARG A 290 11.19 10.59 1.24
N HIS A 291 11.76 11.55 1.97
CA HIS A 291 11.12 12.39 3.00
C HIS A 291 10.49 11.68 4.21
N GLY A 292 9.49 10.83 3.98
CA GLY A 292 8.59 10.27 5.00
C GLY A 292 9.23 9.27 5.96
N TYR A 293 8.36 8.49 6.61
CA TYR A 293 8.72 7.48 7.60
C TYR A 293 8.38 6.06 7.10
N PHE A 294 9.39 5.19 7.12
CA PHE A 294 9.30 3.85 6.54
C PHE A 294 9.71 2.81 7.57
N HIS A 295 8.78 1.91 7.89
CA HIS A 295 9.04 0.78 8.77
C HIS A 295 9.18 -0.49 7.93
N VAL A 296 10.41 -0.97 7.79
CA VAL A 296 10.77 -2.16 7.02
C VAL A 296 11.02 -3.30 8.00
N VAL A 297 10.09 -4.24 8.13
CA VAL A 297 10.10 -5.21 9.24
C VAL A 297 9.84 -6.65 8.80
N ASN A 298 10.67 -7.59 9.23
CA ASN A 298 10.52 -9.03 8.98
C ASN A 298 10.29 -9.44 7.50
N ASN A 299 10.92 -8.74 6.55
CA ASN A 299 10.92 -9.13 5.14
C ASN A 299 12.11 -10.06 4.84
N ASP A 300 11.95 -10.98 3.88
CA ASP A 300 13.02 -11.87 3.39
C ASP A 300 13.58 -11.34 2.08
N TYR A 301 14.85 -10.93 2.09
CA TYR A 301 15.59 -10.49 0.93
C TYR A 301 16.54 -11.58 0.51
N THR A 302 16.17 -12.28 -0.56
CA THR A 302 16.96 -13.41 -1.05
C THR A 302 17.83 -13.06 -2.25
N HIS A 303 17.48 -12.00 -2.99
CA HIS A 303 18.25 -11.49 -4.10
C HIS A 303 18.13 -9.96 -4.21
N TRP A 304 19.22 -9.33 -4.64
CA TRP A 304 19.28 -8.01 -5.24
C TRP A 304 20.52 -7.96 -6.12
N GLU A 305 20.54 -7.10 -7.13
CA GLU A 305 21.73 -6.92 -7.98
C GLU A 305 22.51 -5.66 -7.62
N MET A 306 21.82 -4.58 -7.23
CA MET A 306 22.45 -3.29 -6.91
C MET A 306 22.40 -2.97 -5.42
N TYR A 307 21.22 -2.85 -4.83
CA TYR A 307 21.00 -2.62 -3.40
C TYR A 307 19.61 -3.10 -3.00
N ALA A 308 19.37 -3.31 -1.71
CA ALA A 308 18.03 -3.64 -1.21
C ALA A 308 17.26 -2.36 -0.84
N ILE A 309 17.73 -1.63 0.17
CA ILE A 309 17.05 -0.47 0.74
C ILE A 309 17.78 0.80 0.31
N GLY A 310 17.07 1.79 -0.22
CA GLY A 310 17.69 3.06 -0.64
C GLY A 310 16.81 4.27 -0.41
N GLY A 311 17.35 5.44 -0.72
CA GLY A 311 16.59 6.68 -0.62
C GLY A 311 17.40 7.94 -0.85
N SER A 312 16.69 9.04 -1.05
CA SER A 312 17.20 10.40 -1.22
C SER A 312 16.29 11.40 -0.50
N ALA A 313 16.75 12.62 -0.26
CA ALA A 313 15.98 13.65 0.46
C ALA A 313 15.50 13.24 1.87
N ALA A 314 16.44 12.75 2.69
CA ALA A 314 16.28 12.55 4.13
C ALA A 314 15.06 11.72 4.60
N PRO A 315 14.79 10.54 4.03
CA PRO A 315 13.77 9.64 4.57
C PRO A 315 14.22 9.10 5.93
N THR A 316 13.25 8.79 6.80
CA THR A 316 13.51 8.02 8.01
C THR A 316 13.21 6.55 7.73
N ILE A 317 14.24 5.70 7.81
CA ILE A 317 14.12 4.27 7.53
C ILE A 317 14.42 3.48 8.80
N ASN A 318 13.44 2.70 9.23
CA ASN A 318 13.56 1.76 10.34
C ASN A 318 13.54 0.32 9.83
N SER A 319 14.72 -0.29 9.70
CA SER A 319 14.87 -1.72 9.38
C SER A 319 14.90 -2.55 10.66
N GLN A 320 13.95 -3.47 10.85
CA GLN A 320 13.91 -4.33 12.04
C GLN A 320 13.63 -5.80 11.71
N GLY A 321 14.45 -6.70 12.24
CA GLY A 321 14.21 -8.15 12.18
C GLY A 321 14.09 -8.73 10.76
N ASN A 322 14.58 -8.05 9.73
CA ASN A 322 14.61 -8.56 8.36
C ASN A 322 15.70 -9.62 8.18
N ARG A 323 15.63 -10.37 7.09
CA ARG A 323 16.69 -11.30 6.68
C ARG A 323 17.24 -10.86 5.33
N PHE A 324 18.55 -10.61 5.27
CA PHE A 324 19.26 -10.18 4.07
C PHE A 324 20.30 -11.23 3.66
N LEU A 325 20.05 -11.94 2.58
CA LEU A 325 21.02 -12.82 1.96
C LEU A 325 21.68 -12.12 0.77
N ALA A 326 22.88 -11.58 0.98
CA ALA A 326 23.57 -10.88 -0.09
C ALA A 326 23.88 -11.82 -1.28
N PRO A 327 23.82 -11.31 -2.53
CA PRO A 327 24.22 -12.06 -3.71
C PRO A 327 25.70 -12.45 -3.66
N ASN A 328 26.11 -13.42 -4.48
CA ASN A 328 27.52 -13.80 -4.64
C ASN A 328 28.33 -12.82 -5.51
N ILE A 329 27.93 -11.54 -5.51
CA ILE A 329 28.58 -10.45 -6.24
C ILE A 329 29.35 -9.61 -5.22
N ARG A 330 30.66 -9.42 -5.44
CA ARG A 330 31.56 -8.77 -4.47
C ARG A 330 31.13 -7.34 -4.10
N PHE A 331 30.57 -6.61 -5.06
CA PHE A 331 30.22 -5.19 -4.90
C PHE A 331 28.77 -4.95 -4.46
N SER A 332 27.96 -6.01 -4.34
CA SER A 332 26.54 -5.91 -3.98
C SER A 332 26.29 -6.47 -2.57
N LYS A 333 27.19 -6.15 -1.63
CA LYS A 333 27.11 -6.59 -0.23
C LYS A 333 26.43 -5.58 0.68
N GLU A 334 26.50 -4.32 0.33
CA GLU A 334 25.80 -3.28 1.09
C GLU A 334 24.29 -3.37 0.81
N VAL A 335 23.51 -3.47 1.88
CA VAL A 335 22.04 -3.48 1.84
C VAL A 335 21.52 -2.08 1.46
N THR A 336 22.21 -1.05 1.94
CA THR A 336 21.81 0.35 1.88
C THR A 336 22.38 1.11 0.69
N LYS A 337 21.60 2.04 0.13
CA LYS A 337 22.07 3.00 -0.88
C LYS A 337 21.53 4.40 -0.62
N HIS A 338 22.39 5.30 -0.15
CA HIS A 338 22.10 6.73 -0.03
C HIS A 338 22.29 7.38 -1.39
N GLU A 339 21.18 7.73 -2.06
CA GLU A 339 21.17 8.31 -3.40
C GLU A 339 21.20 9.83 -3.34
N ASP A 340 21.80 10.44 -4.37
CA ASP A 340 21.72 11.88 -4.65
C ASP A 340 22.21 12.82 -3.52
N ALA A 341 23.00 12.30 -2.57
CA ALA A 341 23.54 13.07 -1.46
C ALA A 341 24.99 12.66 -1.12
N PRO A 342 25.89 13.62 -0.83
CA PRO A 342 27.22 13.31 -0.30
C PRO A 342 27.13 12.82 1.14
N GLU A 343 28.18 12.12 1.60
CA GLU A 343 28.27 11.58 2.97
C GLU A 343 28.06 12.63 4.07
N SER A 344 28.60 13.84 3.88
CA SER A 344 28.39 14.96 4.81
C SER A 344 26.92 15.33 5.03
N GLU A 345 26.04 14.96 4.10
CA GLU A 345 24.61 15.19 4.16
C GLU A 345 23.86 13.95 4.67
N TRP A 346 24.01 12.80 4.01
CA TRP A 346 23.21 11.62 4.33
C TRP A 346 23.54 11.04 5.71
N GLN A 347 24.74 11.28 6.26
CA GLN A 347 25.06 10.90 7.64
C GLN A 347 24.10 11.51 8.68
N ARG A 348 23.36 12.58 8.33
CA ARG A 348 22.35 13.21 9.19
C ARG A 348 20.96 12.60 9.05
N TRP A 349 20.71 11.76 8.04
CA TRP A 349 19.44 11.07 7.85
C TRP A 349 19.28 9.97 8.88
N ASN A 350 18.06 9.55 9.19
CA ASN A 350 17.79 8.59 10.27
C ASN A 350 17.56 7.19 9.69
N TRP A 351 18.63 6.43 9.45
CA TRP A 351 18.57 5.07 8.93
C TRP A 351 19.10 4.10 9.97
N ARG A 352 18.24 3.17 10.41
CA ARG A 352 18.56 2.21 11.48
C ARG A 352 18.32 0.78 11.04
N SER A 353 19.11 -0.11 11.61
CA SER A 353 19.00 -1.56 11.50
C SER A 353 19.03 -2.16 12.91
N GLU A 354 18.03 -2.96 13.26
CA GLU A 354 17.89 -3.58 14.59
C GLU A 354 17.41 -5.03 14.46
N GLY A 355 18.20 -5.98 14.98
CA GLY A 355 17.83 -7.40 14.95
C GLY A 355 17.80 -8.05 13.55
N ASP A 356 18.27 -7.35 12.53
CA ASP A 356 18.38 -7.87 11.16
C ASP A 356 19.41 -9.02 11.07
N MET A 357 19.10 -10.04 10.28
CA MET A 357 20.01 -11.13 9.96
C MET A 357 20.73 -10.85 8.65
N LEU A 358 22.03 -10.59 8.75
CA LEU A 358 22.90 -10.27 7.61
C LEU A 358 23.71 -11.51 7.21
N LEU A 359 23.45 -12.06 6.03
CA LEU A 359 24.04 -13.30 5.54
C LEU A 359 24.91 -13.04 4.31
N ASN A 360 25.87 -13.95 4.07
CA ASN A 360 26.78 -13.90 2.92
C ASN A 360 27.54 -12.57 2.77
N GLY A 361 27.95 -11.98 3.89
CA GLY A 361 28.68 -10.71 3.91
C GLY A 361 27.82 -9.48 3.69
N ALA A 362 26.48 -9.60 3.74
CA ALA A 362 25.59 -8.45 3.79
C ALA A 362 25.98 -7.50 4.94
N PHE A 363 25.85 -6.20 4.73
CA PHE A 363 25.95 -5.22 5.81
C PHE A 363 25.04 -4.02 5.57
N PHE A 364 24.64 -3.38 6.66
CA PHE A 364 23.80 -2.17 6.64
C PHE A 364 24.64 -1.00 7.12
N THR A 365 24.61 0.13 6.40
CA THR A 365 25.30 1.37 6.81
C THR A 365 24.30 2.30 7.49
N PRO A 366 24.25 2.36 8.83
CA PRO A 366 23.33 3.25 9.55
C PRO A 366 23.78 4.71 9.47
N SER A 367 22.85 5.61 9.71
CA SER A 367 23.09 7.05 9.75
C SER A 367 22.22 7.74 10.81
N GLY A 368 22.58 8.97 11.15
CA GLY A 368 21.85 9.80 12.12
C GLY A 368 22.34 9.60 13.54
N ALA A 369 21.90 10.48 14.44
CA ALA A 369 22.36 10.49 15.84
C ALA A 369 21.79 9.36 16.72
N GLY A 370 21.06 8.41 16.12
CA GLY A 370 20.07 7.60 16.82
C GLY A 370 18.88 8.48 17.25
N ALA A 371 17.66 8.02 17.00
CA ALA A 371 16.50 8.77 17.44
C ALA A 371 16.35 8.68 18.97
N SER A 372 15.76 9.72 19.58
CA SER A 372 15.30 9.67 20.97
C SER A 372 14.46 8.39 21.20
N SER A 373 14.43 7.91 22.43
CA SER A 373 13.61 6.78 22.90
C SER A 373 12.10 6.87 22.59
N SER A 374 11.65 7.94 21.94
CA SER A 374 10.31 8.17 21.41
C SER A 374 10.08 7.54 20.01
N TYR A 375 11.05 7.56 19.10
CA TYR A 375 10.95 6.87 17.79
C TYR A 375 11.19 5.35 17.89
N ALA A 376 11.94 4.91 18.91
CA ALA A 376 12.08 3.49 19.25
C ALA A 376 10.73 2.87 19.63
N ARG A 377 9.81 3.69 20.14
CA ARG A 377 8.42 3.35 20.45
C ARG A 377 7.46 3.61 19.30
N ALA A 378 7.93 4.04 18.12
CA ALA A 378 7.11 4.23 16.93
C ALA A 378 7.10 3.01 15.98
N SER A 379 7.45 1.82 16.47
CA SER A 379 7.30 0.57 15.71
C SER A 379 5.81 0.22 15.61
N SER A 380 5.22 0.39 14.42
CA SER A 380 3.85 -0.04 14.12
C SER A 380 3.62 -1.56 14.26
N LEU A 381 4.66 -2.31 14.61
CA LEU A 381 4.70 -3.73 14.91
C LEU A 381 6.02 -4.06 15.64
N SER A 382 5.99 -4.80 16.75
CA SER A 382 7.23 -5.36 17.31
C SER A 382 7.82 -6.40 16.37
N ALA A 383 9.07 -6.20 15.97
CA ALA A 383 9.76 -7.14 15.09
C ALA A 383 9.90 -8.53 15.72
N ARG A 384 9.59 -9.57 14.95
CA ARG A 384 9.90 -10.97 15.28
C ARG A 384 11.41 -11.22 15.09
N PRO A 385 11.99 -12.24 15.75
CA PRO A 385 13.37 -12.66 15.50
C PRO A 385 13.60 -12.95 14.01
N SER A 386 14.66 -12.39 13.44
CA SER A 386 15.02 -12.54 12.01
C SER A 386 15.26 -13.99 11.59
N SER A 387 15.58 -14.88 12.54
CA SER A 387 15.67 -16.33 12.30
C SER A 387 14.35 -16.99 11.90
N LEU A 388 13.21 -16.36 12.18
CA LEU A 388 11.89 -16.87 11.81
C LEU A 388 11.42 -16.34 10.45
N VAL A 389 12.08 -15.33 9.87
CA VAL A 389 11.61 -14.64 8.66
C VAL A 389 11.37 -15.59 7.48
N GLY A 390 12.26 -16.56 7.25
CA GLY A 390 12.05 -17.54 6.18
C GLY A 390 10.75 -18.34 6.35
N ALA A 391 10.37 -18.69 7.58
CA ALA A 391 9.11 -19.37 7.87
C ALA A 391 7.90 -18.41 7.77
N LEU A 392 8.05 -17.17 8.28
CA LEU A 392 7.00 -16.15 8.28
C LEU A 392 6.59 -15.70 6.87
N THR A 393 7.50 -15.82 5.91
CA THR A 393 7.34 -15.36 4.52
C THR A 393 7.20 -16.51 3.53
N THR A 394 7.17 -17.77 3.98
CA THR A 394 7.03 -18.96 3.11
C THR A 394 5.79 -18.92 2.21
N ALA A 395 4.72 -18.26 2.66
CA ALA A 395 3.46 -18.14 1.93
C ALA A 395 3.26 -16.76 1.28
N ALA A 396 4.31 -15.95 1.14
CA ALA A 396 4.22 -14.68 0.44
C ALA A 396 3.74 -14.87 -1.01
N GLY A 397 3.00 -13.89 -1.53
CA GLY A 397 2.40 -13.91 -2.86
C GLY A 397 0.92 -14.30 -2.85
N ALA A 398 0.35 -14.40 -4.05
CA ALA A 398 -1.03 -14.79 -4.28
C ALA A 398 -1.31 -16.20 -3.75
N LEU A 399 -2.31 -16.31 -2.86
CA LEU A 399 -2.64 -17.57 -2.19
C LEU A 399 -3.57 -18.44 -3.04
N THR A 400 -3.32 -19.76 -3.01
CA THR A 400 -4.23 -20.75 -3.59
C THR A 400 -5.28 -21.21 -2.56
N CYS A 401 -6.25 -20.36 -2.24
CA CYS A 401 -7.32 -20.71 -1.31
C CYS A 401 -8.39 -21.60 -1.98
N ARG A 402 -8.91 -22.61 -1.28
CA ARG A 402 -10.05 -23.43 -1.72
C ARG A 402 -11.22 -23.31 -0.73
N LYS A 403 -12.45 -23.20 -1.25
CA LYS A 403 -13.66 -23.15 -0.41
C LYS A 403 -13.80 -24.46 0.38
N GLY A 404 -14.18 -24.37 1.65
CA GLY A 404 -14.33 -25.54 2.53
C GLY A 404 -13.03 -26.07 3.13
N SER A 405 -11.91 -25.38 2.93
CA SER A 405 -10.63 -25.65 3.59
C SER A 405 -10.01 -24.33 4.06
N ARG A 406 -9.07 -24.41 4.99
CA ARG A 406 -8.20 -23.27 5.31
C ARG A 406 -7.52 -22.78 4.04
N CYS A 407 -7.37 -21.46 3.93
CA CYS A 407 -6.35 -20.91 3.06
C CYS A 407 -4.99 -21.03 3.80
#